data_AF-A0A2N6NNN2-F1
#
_entry.id   AF-A0A2N6NNN2-F1
#
_cell.length_a   1.000
_cell.length_b   1.000
_cell.length_c   1.000
_cell.angle_alpha   90.00
_cell.angle_beta   90.00
_cell.angle_gamma   90.00
#
_symmetry.space_group_name_H-M   'P 1'
#
loop_
_entity.id
_entity.type
_entity.pdbx_description
1 polymer ?
#
loop_
_entity_poly.entity_id
_entity_poly.type
_entity_poly.pdbx_seq_one_letter_code
_entity_poly.pdbx_strand_id
1 'polypeptide(L)'
;MVFLRTPTITSAHISPEAKAAFGSRTSPLWCRQLLVDSRLSPVLVGWRTRDRARTNEDSYLSGVMNDPDTIGAWHTLYRPLPDTNHNDNNDDNGTSPLAGELLCLFSLGSGVNGHVDVAHGGVTAGILDVAMGTACSIFSTEGDSNFTLELNIRYKKPLATPGVYLCRAWLQKRTTGRKAWLQALIEDGNGEVYVESDAFWLDVPAKPKL
;
A
#
# COMPACT_ATOMS: atom_id res chain seq x y z
N MET A 1 -18.10 10.23 7.84
CA MET A 1 -16.67 10.20 8.23
C MET A 1 -16.52 9.99 9.72
N VAL A 2 -16.40 8.72 10.09
CA VAL A 2 -15.99 8.27 11.41
C VAL A 2 -14.74 7.41 11.20
N PHE A 3 -13.74 7.54 12.05
CA PHE A 3 -12.60 6.63 12.04
C PHE A 3 -13.03 5.27 12.56
N LEU A 4 -12.83 4.22 11.76
CA LEU A 4 -13.04 2.85 12.20
C LEU A 4 -11.77 2.37 12.90
N ARG A 5 -11.85 1.99 14.19
CA ARG A 5 -10.74 1.32 14.87
C ARG A 5 -10.47 -0.08 14.30
N THR A 6 -11.53 -0.71 13.77
CA THR A 6 -11.46 -2.00 13.07
C THR A 6 -11.47 -1.73 11.56
N PRO A 7 -10.51 -2.23 10.78
CA PRO A 7 -10.49 -2.00 9.34
C PRO A 7 -11.60 -2.79 8.64
N THR A 8 -12.18 -2.20 7.60
CA THR A 8 -13.03 -2.88 6.64
C THR A 8 -12.15 -3.59 5.61
N ILE A 9 -11.96 -4.89 5.77
CA ILE A 9 -11.11 -5.71 4.90
C ILE A 9 -11.96 -6.70 4.11
N THR A 10 -11.87 -6.61 2.78
CA THR A 10 -12.29 -7.69 1.89
C THR A 10 -11.09 -8.60 1.65
N SER A 11 -11.20 -9.86 2.02
CA SER A 11 -10.11 -10.84 1.84
C SER A 11 -9.88 -11.17 0.37
N ALA A 12 -8.62 -11.43 -0.01
CA ALA A 12 -8.23 -11.85 -1.34
C ALA A 12 -7.47 -13.18 -1.32
N HIS A 13 -7.64 -13.97 -2.38
CA HIS A 13 -6.74 -15.07 -2.66
C HIS A 13 -5.40 -14.54 -3.19
N ILE A 14 -4.30 -15.24 -2.85
CA ILE A 14 -3.00 -14.98 -3.47
C ILE A 14 -3.11 -15.39 -4.94
N SER A 15 -2.96 -14.44 -5.87
CA SER A 15 -3.08 -14.68 -7.31
C SER A 15 -1.96 -15.62 -7.81
N PRO A 16 -2.13 -16.28 -8.98
CA PRO A 16 -1.08 -17.08 -9.59
C PRO A 16 0.23 -16.31 -9.79
N GLU A 17 0.13 -15.04 -10.23
CA GLU A 17 1.28 -14.16 -10.48
C GLU A 17 1.99 -13.82 -9.16
N ALA A 18 1.24 -13.50 -8.11
CA ALA A 18 1.80 -13.25 -6.77
C ALA A 18 2.44 -14.51 -6.17
N LYS A 19 1.86 -15.70 -6.36
CA LYS A 19 2.47 -16.97 -5.95
C LYS A 19 3.78 -17.22 -6.70
N ALA A 20 3.83 -16.95 -8.00
CA ALA A 20 5.04 -17.09 -8.79
C ALA A 20 6.13 -16.09 -8.35
N ALA A 21 5.78 -14.82 -8.17
CA ALA A 21 6.74 -13.77 -7.83
C ALA A 21 7.25 -13.86 -6.39
N PHE A 22 6.37 -14.16 -5.43
CA PHE A 22 6.66 -14.04 -3.99
C PHE A 22 6.73 -15.40 -3.26
N GLY A 23 6.12 -16.44 -3.82
CA GLY A 23 5.98 -17.76 -3.19
C GLY A 23 6.91 -18.85 -3.75
N SER A 24 7.63 -18.58 -4.86
CA SER A 24 8.48 -19.58 -5.51
C SER A 24 9.75 -19.86 -4.71
N ARG A 25 10.43 -20.98 -5.00
CA ARG A 25 11.72 -21.33 -4.36
C ARG A 25 12.82 -20.30 -4.64
N THR A 26 12.71 -19.57 -5.76
CA THR A 26 13.65 -18.52 -6.17
C THR A 26 13.28 -17.15 -5.62
N SER A 27 12.08 -16.98 -5.04
CA SER A 27 11.67 -15.74 -4.39
C SER A 27 12.49 -15.49 -3.12
N PRO A 28 12.77 -14.21 -2.78
CA PRO A 28 13.40 -13.86 -1.52
C PRO A 28 12.71 -14.52 -0.33
N LEU A 29 13.48 -14.95 0.68
CA LEU A 29 12.95 -15.70 1.82
C LEU A 29 11.87 -14.89 2.57
N TRP A 30 12.09 -13.60 2.76
CA TRP A 30 11.16 -12.70 3.45
C TRP A 30 9.80 -12.64 2.74
N CYS A 31 9.74 -12.69 1.39
CA CYS A 31 8.48 -12.73 0.66
C CYS A 31 7.66 -13.96 1.05
N ARG A 32 8.30 -15.13 1.02
CA ARG A 32 7.66 -16.41 1.36
C ARG A 32 7.19 -16.43 2.81
N GLN A 33 7.98 -15.87 3.72
CA GLN A 33 7.64 -15.77 5.14
C GLN A 33 6.39 -14.90 5.33
N LEU A 34 6.28 -13.77 4.64
CA LEU A 34 5.08 -12.92 4.70
C LEU A 34 3.83 -13.67 4.19
N LEU A 35 3.93 -14.44 3.12
CA LEU A 35 2.78 -15.17 2.56
C LEU A 35 2.23 -16.29 3.46
N VAL A 36 3.02 -16.78 4.42
CA VAL A 36 2.62 -17.86 5.34
C VAL A 36 2.44 -17.39 6.78
N ASP A 37 2.67 -16.11 7.06
CA ASP A 37 2.51 -15.54 8.40
C ASP A 37 1.02 -15.46 8.76
N SER A 38 0.60 -16.31 9.70
CA SER A 38 -0.79 -16.40 10.15
C SER A 38 -1.30 -15.15 10.88
N ARG A 39 -0.41 -14.21 11.21
CA ARG A 39 -0.77 -12.91 11.81
C ARG A 39 -1.17 -11.87 10.76
N LEU A 40 -0.97 -12.18 9.47
CA LEU A 40 -1.25 -11.30 8.35
C LEU A 40 -2.52 -11.73 7.62
N SER A 41 -3.38 -10.77 7.33
CA SER A 41 -4.63 -11.00 6.62
C SER A 41 -4.52 -10.50 5.17
N PRO A 42 -4.76 -11.34 4.15
CA PRO A 42 -4.82 -10.88 2.77
C PRO A 42 -5.90 -9.81 2.54
N VAL A 43 -5.57 -8.80 1.74
CA VAL A 43 -6.46 -7.68 1.41
C VAL A 43 -6.64 -7.59 -0.10
N LEU A 44 -7.89 -7.49 -0.54
CA LEU A 44 -8.25 -7.23 -1.93
C LEU A 44 -8.00 -5.77 -2.29
N VAL A 45 -7.22 -5.54 -3.33
CA VAL A 45 -7.02 -4.22 -3.94
C VAL A 45 -7.77 -4.14 -5.27
N GLY A 46 -8.72 -3.21 -5.36
CA GLY A 46 -9.65 -3.14 -6.49
C GLY A 46 -8.97 -2.86 -7.84
N TRP A 47 -7.93 -2.01 -7.87
CA TRP A 47 -7.27 -1.61 -9.11
C TRP A 47 -6.64 -2.79 -9.87
N ARG A 48 -6.18 -3.84 -9.18
CA ARG A 48 -5.46 -4.96 -9.80
C ARG A 48 -6.37 -5.87 -10.63
N THR A 49 -7.62 -6.01 -10.23
CA THR A 49 -8.62 -6.88 -10.85
C THR A 49 -9.79 -6.09 -11.46
N ARG A 50 -9.60 -4.79 -11.67
CA ARG A 50 -10.67 -3.89 -12.11
C ARG A 50 -11.11 -4.21 -13.54
N ASP A 51 -12.41 -4.37 -13.73
CA ASP A 51 -13.00 -4.49 -15.07
C ASP A 51 -13.06 -3.12 -15.76
N ARG A 52 -12.09 -2.88 -16.65
CA ARG A 52 -11.94 -1.63 -17.40
C ARG A 52 -13.01 -1.42 -18.48
N ALA A 53 -13.81 -2.44 -18.81
CA ALA A 53 -14.97 -2.27 -19.69
C ALA A 53 -16.14 -1.57 -18.98
N ARG A 54 -16.17 -1.63 -17.63
CA ARG A 54 -17.25 -1.06 -16.82
C ARG A 54 -16.94 0.31 -16.25
N THR A 55 -15.66 0.64 -16.07
CA THR A 55 -15.24 1.92 -15.47
C THR A 55 -13.85 2.33 -15.93
N ASN A 56 -13.58 3.64 -15.93
CA ASN A 56 -12.25 4.20 -16.17
C ASN A 56 -11.48 4.51 -14.87
N GLU A 57 -12.07 4.24 -13.70
CA GLU A 57 -11.39 4.35 -12.41
C GLU A 57 -10.08 3.54 -12.42
N ASP A 58 -9.02 4.07 -11.81
CA ASP A 58 -7.69 3.45 -11.78
C ASP A 58 -7.11 3.06 -13.14
N SER A 59 -7.51 3.67 -14.27
CA SER A 59 -7.00 3.28 -15.60
C SER A 59 -5.47 3.31 -15.72
N TYR A 60 -4.81 4.20 -14.98
CA TYR A 60 -3.35 4.23 -14.88
C TYR A 60 -2.82 2.94 -14.24
N LEU A 61 -3.29 2.59 -13.05
CA LEU A 61 -2.81 1.40 -12.34
C LEU A 61 -3.30 0.09 -12.94
N SER A 62 -4.60 -0.02 -13.17
CA SER A 62 -5.27 -1.22 -13.71
C SER A 62 -4.92 -1.52 -15.17
N GLY A 63 -4.44 -0.52 -15.90
CA GLY A 63 -4.11 -0.63 -17.32
C GLY A 63 -2.63 -0.50 -17.58
N VAL A 64 -2.07 0.70 -17.39
CA VAL A 64 -0.68 1.01 -17.76
C VAL A 64 0.31 0.27 -16.86
N MET A 65 0.02 0.19 -15.56
CA MET A 65 0.93 -0.42 -14.57
C MET A 65 0.61 -1.88 -14.24
N ASN A 66 -0.37 -2.50 -14.92
CA ASN A 66 -0.80 -3.88 -14.63
C ASN A 66 -0.34 -4.84 -15.73
N ASP A 67 0.96 -4.87 -15.98
CA ASP A 67 1.59 -5.66 -17.03
C ASP A 67 2.87 -6.35 -16.50
N PRO A 68 3.25 -7.53 -17.02
CA PRO A 68 4.51 -8.21 -16.65
C PRO A 68 5.77 -7.35 -16.73
N ASP A 69 5.84 -6.39 -17.66
CA ASP A 69 6.99 -5.49 -17.81
C ASP A 69 6.90 -4.23 -16.93
N THR A 70 5.75 -3.99 -16.28
CA THR A 70 5.56 -2.89 -15.31
C THR A 70 5.46 -3.41 -13.88
N ILE A 71 4.27 -3.42 -13.25
CA ILE A 71 4.06 -4.13 -11.97
C ILE A 71 3.62 -5.55 -12.29
N GLY A 72 4.59 -6.45 -12.45
CA GLY A 72 4.33 -7.84 -12.87
C GLY A 72 3.49 -8.65 -11.87
N ALA A 73 3.60 -8.36 -10.57
CA ALA A 73 2.82 -8.97 -9.51
C ALA A 73 2.58 -7.99 -8.37
N TRP A 74 1.43 -8.13 -7.71
CA TRP A 74 1.06 -7.36 -6.52
C TRP A 74 0.29 -8.23 -5.54
N HIS A 75 0.61 -8.12 -4.25
CA HIS A 75 -0.18 -8.74 -3.19
C HIS A 75 -0.19 -7.85 -1.94
N THR A 76 -1.37 -7.64 -1.35
CA THR A 76 -1.52 -6.83 -0.15
C THR A 76 -1.90 -7.70 1.03
N LEU A 77 -1.23 -7.49 2.15
CA LEU A 77 -1.49 -8.07 3.46
C LEU A 77 -1.77 -6.94 4.46
N TYR A 78 -2.53 -7.23 5.51
CA TYR A 78 -2.77 -6.34 6.62
C TYR A 78 -2.16 -6.92 7.90
N ARG A 79 -1.46 -6.08 8.66
CA ARG A 79 -0.95 -6.39 9.99
C ARG A 79 -1.70 -5.55 11.03
N PRO A 80 -2.42 -6.17 11.97
CA PRO A 80 -3.04 -5.45 13.08
C PRO A 80 -1.99 -4.75 13.95
N LEU A 81 -2.39 -3.65 14.60
CA LEU A 81 -1.61 -3.11 15.72
C LEU A 81 -1.55 -4.15 16.84
N PRO A 82 -0.39 -4.32 17.51
CA PRO A 82 -0.32 -5.14 18.71
C PRO A 82 -1.27 -4.62 19.78
N ASP A 83 -1.98 -5.51 20.48
CA ASP A 83 -2.77 -5.17 21.66
C ASP A 83 -1.82 -4.73 22.79
N THR A 84 -1.46 -3.45 22.84
CA THR A 84 -0.85 -2.87 24.03
C THR A 84 -1.95 -2.55 25.02
N ASN A 85 -1.94 -3.18 26.20
CA ASN A 85 -2.85 -2.88 27.31
C ASN A 85 -2.95 -1.37 27.51
N HIS A 86 -4.16 -0.83 27.29
CA HIS A 86 -4.55 0.56 27.48
C HIS A 86 -4.06 1.09 28.84
N ASN A 87 -2.98 1.87 28.82
CA ASN A 87 -2.80 2.96 29.77
C ASN A 87 -2.87 4.25 28.95
N ASP A 88 -4.08 4.77 28.83
CA ASP A 88 -4.47 6.03 28.17
C ASP A 88 -3.89 7.29 28.84
N ASN A 89 -2.76 7.19 29.56
CA ASN A 89 -2.14 8.32 30.21
C ASN A 89 -0.69 8.49 29.75
N ASN A 90 -0.49 9.61 29.06
CA ASN A 90 0.74 10.36 28.79
C ASN A 90 1.47 10.13 27.46
N ASP A 91 1.52 11.23 26.72
CA ASP A 91 2.51 11.62 25.72
C ASP A 91 2.57 10.81 24.43
N ASP A 92 1.45 10.80 23.68
CA ASP A 92 1.49 10.52 22.25
C ASP A 92 2.22 11.68 21.54
N ASN A 93 3.53 11.55 21.41
CA ASN A 93 4.39 12.49 20.67
C ASN A 93 4.16 12.40 19.14
N GLY A 94 2.95 12.00 18.71
CA GLY A 94 2.49 11.92 17.33
C GLY A 94 3.29 10.97 16.43
N THR A 95 4.07 10.08 17.03
CA THR A 95 5.07 9.23 16.34
C THR A 95 4.65 7.76 16.25
N SER A 96 3.67 7.32 17.02
CA SER A 96 3.16 5.95 16.93
C SER A 96 2.00 5.84 15.91
N PRO A 97 1.91 4.74 15.15
CA PRO A 97 0.80 4.54 14.21
C PRO A 97 -0.55 4.48 14.93
N LEU A 98 -1.55 5.17 14.37
CA LEU A 98 -2.93 5.18 14.89
C LEU A 98 -3.65 3.86 14.65
N ALA A 99 -3.29 3.15 13.58
CA ALA A 99 -3.92 1.91 13.15
C ALA A 99 -2.89 0.89 12.65
N GLY A 100 -3.31 -0.36 12.45
CA GLY A 100 -2.47 -1.38 11.80
C GLY A 100 -2.01 -0.97 10.41
N GLU A 101 -1.04 -1.71 9.86
CA GLU A 101 -0.36 -1.35 8.60
C GLU A 101 -0.72 -2.27 7.44
N LEU A 102 -0.72 -1.72 6.23
CA LEU A 102 -0.74 -2.47 4.98
C LEU A 102 0.67 -2.81 4.54
N LEU A 103 0.83 -4.03 4.05
CA LEU A 103 2.03 -4.59 3.46
C LEU A 103 1.74 -4.94 2.01
N CYS A 104 2.22 -4.11 1.10
CA CYS A 104 2.04 -4.29 -0.33
C CYS A 104 3.32 -4.86 -0.93
N LEU A 105 3.34 -6.16 -1.21
CA LEU A 105 4.39 -6.81 -2.00
C LEU A 105 4.17 -6.49 -3.47
N PHE A 106 5.23 -6.08 -4.16
CA PHE A 106 5.15 -5.83 -5.60
C PHE A 106 6.45 -6.23 -6.30
N SER A 107 6.32 -6.66 -7.55
CA SER A 107 7.47 -6.89 -8.44
C SER A 107 7.48 -5.87 -9.56
N LEU A 108 8.64 -5.30 -9.85
CA LEU A 108 8.86 -4.39 -10.97
C LEU A 108 9.59 -5.09 -12.11
N GLY A 109 9.11 -4.91 -13.33
CA GLY A 109 9.81 -5.21 -14.58
C GLY A 109 10.70 -4.03 -15.03
N SER A 110 11.29 -4.12 -16.21
CA SER A 110 12.21 -3.09 -16.74
C SER A 110 11.49 -2.01 -17.56
N GLY A 111 10.22 -2.21 -17.92
CA GLY A 111 9.38 -1.24 -18.63
C GLY A 111 9.06 0.03 -17.83
N VAL A 112 9.44 0.09 -16.55
CA VAL A 112 9.23 1.25 -15.67
C VAL A 112 10.51 2.06 -15.43
N ASN A 113 11.57 1.79 -16.18
CA ASN A 113 12.87 2.39 -15.95
C ASN A 113 12.90 3.89 -16.26
N GLY A 114 13.46 4.68 -15.34
CA GLY A 114 13.81 6.08 -15.57
C GLY A 114 15.28 6.28 -15.90
N HIS A 115 16.13 5.34 -15.46
CA HIS A 115 17.55 5.24 -15.78
C HIS A 115 17.88 3.75 -16.02
N VAL A 116 19.08 3.44 -16.52
CA VAL A 116 19.53 2.05 -16.70
C VAL A 116 19.30 1.26 -15.42
N ASP A 117 18.47 0.22 -15.55
CA ASP A 117 18.09 -0.73 -14.50
C ASP A 117 17.57 -0.11 -13.19
N VAL A 118 16.97 1.10 -13.26
CA VAL A 118 16.40 1.81 -12.11
C VAL A 118 14.99 2.29 -12.43
N ALA A 119 14.04 1.90 -11.57
CA ALA A 119 12.65 2.31 -11.68
C ALA A 119 12.51 3.83 -11.62
N HIS A 120 11.63 4.38 -12.44
CA HIS A 120 11.35 5.81 -12.49
C HIS A 120 10.74 6.29 -11.15
N GLY A 121 11.18 7.45 -10.65
CA GLY A 121 10.67 8.01 -9.39
C GLY A 121 9.15 8.20 -9.39
N GLY A 122 8.57 8.61 -10.53
CA GLY A 122 7.12 8.71 -10.71
C GLY A 122 6.34 7.39 -10.55
N VAL A 123 6.94 6.26 -10.94
CA VAL A 123 6.33 4.93 -10.72
C VAL A 123 6.34 4.60 -9.23
N THR A 124 7.46 4.89 -8.58
CA THR A 124 7.61 4.73 -7.13
C THR A 124 6.62 5.60 -6.35
N ALA A 125 6.41 6.84 -6.79
CA ALA A 125 5.39 7.74 -6.24
C ALA A 125 3.97 7.19 -6.40
N GLY A 126 3.63 6.62 -7.57
CA GLY A 126 2.32 5.99 -7.79
C GLY A 126 2.07 4.78 -6.88
N ILE A 127 3.11 3.98 -6.60
CA ILE A 127 3.03 2.84 -5.67
C ILE A 127 2.78 3.32 -4.23
N LEU A 128 3.48 4.38 -3.80
CA LEU A 128 3.27 5.00 -2.49
C LEU A 128 1.84 5.56 -2.36
N ASP A 129 1.38 6.28 -3.38
CA ASP A 129 0.03 6.87 -3.43
C ASP A 129 -1.06 5.80 -3.29
N VAL A 130 -1.01 4.72 -4.09
CA VAL A 130 -2.03 3.67 -4.00
C VAL A 130 -1.95 2.89 -2.69
N ALA A 131 -0.75 2.63 -2.15
CA ALA A 131 -0.60 1.91 -0.89
C ALA A 131 -1.17 2.73 0.29
N MET A 132 -0.84 4.02 0.37
CA MET A 132 -1.38 4.91 1.41
C MET A 132 -2.87 5.21 1.19
N GLY A 133 -3.31 5.42 -0.05
CA GLY A 133 -4.73 5.56 -0.36
C GLY A 133 -5.54 4.35 0.11
N THR A 134 -5.07 3.13 -0.18
CA THR A 134 -5.70 1.89 0.29
C THR A 134 -5.69 1.81 1.82
N ALA A 135 -4.57 2.16 2.47
CA ALA A 135 -4.48 2.18 3.93
C ALA A 135 -5.48 3.17 4.54
N CYS A 136 -5.68 4.34 3.93
CA CYS A 136 -6.69 5.30 4.34
C CYS A 136 -8.12 4.75 4.15
N SER A 137 -8.40 4.11 3.02
CA SER A 137 -9.73 3.60 2.67
C SER A 137 -10.20 2.49 3.61
N ILE A 138 -9.34 1.54 3.99
CA ILE A 138 -9.76 0.43 4.87
C ILE A 138 -10.19 0.88 6.27
N PHE A 139 -9.80 2.08 6.71
CA PHE A 139 -10.25 2.65 7.99
C PHE A 139 -11.35 3.71 7.82
N SER A 140 -11.97 3.80 6.65
CA SER A 140 -13.03 4.77 6.34
C SER A 140 -14.42 4.11 6.38
N THR A 141 -15.45 4.91 6.64
CA THR A 141 -16.84 4.46 6.62
C THR A 141 -17.37 4.28 5.20
N GLU A 142 -18.33 3.36 5.01
CA GLU A 142 -19.06 3.23 3.75
C GLU A 142 -19.66 4.58 3.32
N GLY A 143 -19.51 4.90 2.04
CA GLY A 143 -19.99 6.18 1.49
C GLY A 143 -19.00 7.34 1.59
N ASP A 144 -17.77 7.12 2.09
CA ASP A 144 -16.69 8.10 2.00
C ASP A 144 -15.71 7.77 0.85
N SER A 145 -15.08 8.79 0.28
CA SER A 145 -13.95 8.67 -0.65
C SER A 145 -12.77 9.47 -0.12
N ASN A 146 -11.56 9.01 -0.40
CA ASN A 146 -10.33 9.63 0.10
C ASN A 146 -9.57 10.21 -1.08
N PHE A 147 -9.13 11.46 -0.98
CA PHE A 147 -8.33 12.12 -2.00
C PHE A 147 -6.95 12.49 -1.46
N THR A 148 -5.91 12.16 -2.22
CA THR A 148 -4.55 12.65 -1.98
C THR A 148 -4.52 14.16 -2.10
N LEU A 149 -4.11 14.85 -1.04
CA LEU A 149 -3.83 16.30 -1.07
C LEU A 149 -2.34 16.61 -1.06
N GLU A 150 -1.53 15.78 -0.40
CA GLU A 150 -0.08 15.96 -0.32
C GLU A 150 0.63 14.61 -0.32
N LEU A 151 1.73 14.52 -1.06
CA LEU A 151 2.59 13.34 -1.12
C LEU A 151 4.06 13.81 -1.10
N ASN A 152 4.72 13.71 0.05
CA ASN A 152 6.13 14.05 0.20
C ASN A 152 6.96 12.78 0.17
N ILE A 153 7.97 12.74 -0.69
CA ILE A 153 8.77 11.53 -0.92
C ILE A 153 10.24 11.86 -0.75
N ARG A 154 10.96 10.99 -0.03
CA ARG A 154 12.41 11.02 0.10
C ARG A 154 12.98 9.74 -0.48
N TYR A 155 13.60 9.86 -1.65
CA TYR A 155 14.31 8.76 -2.32
C TYR A 155 15.70 8.61 -1.69
N LYS A 156 15.92 7.52 -0.97
CA LYS A 156 17.19 7.22 -0.29
C LYS A 156 18.11 6.39 -1.18
N LYS A 157 17.55 5.39 -1.86
CA LYS A 157 18.27 4.45 -2.73
C LYS A 157 17.45 4.14 -3.98
N PRO A 158 18.10 3.84 -5.12
CA PRO A 158 17.40 3.44 -6.34
C PRO A 158 16.73 2.07 -6.18
N LEU A 159 15.51 1.93 -6.69
CA LEU A 159 14.88 0.63 -6.86
C LEU A 159 15.39 0.00 -8.16
N ALA A 160 16.27 -1.00 -8.03
CA ALA A 160 16.76 -1.78 -9.16
C ALA A 160 15.62 -2.57 -9.84
N THR A 161 15.71 -2.69 -11.16
CA THR A 161 14.75 -3.43 -12.00
C THR A 161 15.47 -4.47 -12.87
N PRO A 162 14.89 -5.66 -13.07
CA PRO A 162 13.70 -6.15 -12.39
C PRO A 162 13.97 -6.42 -10.90
N GLY A 163 12.94 -6.30 -10.05
CA GLY A 163 13.11 -6.42 -8.60
C GLY A 163 11.81 -6.65 -7.84
N VAL A 164 11.93 -7.10 -6.59
CA VAL A 164 10.79 -7.32 -5.67
C VAL A 164 10.99 -6.48 -4.42
N TYR A 165 9.93 -5.80 -4.01
CA TYR A 165 9.96 -4.85 -2.90
C TYR A 165 8.68 -4.96 -2.06
N LEU A 166 8.75 -4.38 -0.86
CA LEU A 166 7.65 -4.25 0.06
C LEU A 166 7.38 -2.77 0.31
N CYS A 167 6.15 -2.31 0.05
CA CYS A 167 5.67 -1.03 0.53
C CYS A 167 4.86 -1.24 1.81
N ARG A 168 5.28 -0.64 2.93
CA ARG A 168 4.52 -0.59 4.18
C ARG A 168 3.85 0.75 4.29
N ALA A 169 2.56 0.79 4.58
CA ALA A 169 1.79 2.02 4.71
C ALA A 169 0.86 1.95 5.93
N TRP A 170 0.80 3.03 6.71
CA TRP A 170 -0.04 3.10 7.89
C TRP A 170 -0.64 4.49 8.10
N LEU A 171 -1.76 4.51 8.82
CA LEU A 171 -2.41 5.75 9.26
C LEU A 171 -1.67 6.27 10.49
N GLN A 172 -1.01 7.43 10.35
CA GLN A 172 -0.29 8.06 11.45
C GLN A 172 -1.24 8.85 12.35
N LYS A 173 -2.16 9.59 11.73
CA LYS A 173 -3.11 10.44 12.45
C LYS A 173 -4.37 10.64 11.63
N ARG A 174 -5.50 10.80 12.30
CA ARG A 174 -6.75 11.25 11.67
C ARG A 174 -7.49 12.17 12.61
N THR A 175 -8.09 13.22 12.08
CA THR A 175 -8.97 14.10 12.86
C THR A 175 -10.39 13.51 12.94
N THR A 176 -11.19 14.00 13.88
CA THR A 176 -12.66 13.80 13.87
C THR A 176 -13.34 14.47 12.67
N GLY A 177 -12.63 15.34 11.95
CA GLY A 177 -13.05 15.94 10.71
C GLY A 177 -12.69 15.06 9.50
N ARG A 178 -12.10 15.69 8.48
CA ARG A 178 -11.89 15.09 7.15
C ARG A 178 -10.44 14.79 6.82
N LYS A 179 -9.53 14.90 7.79
CA LYS A 179 -8.08 14.90 7.54
C LYS A 179 -7.44 13.62 8.05
N ALA A 180 -6.68 12.95 7.19
CA ALA A 180 -5.88 11.77 7.50
C ALA A 180 -4.42 11.99 7.07
N TRP A 181 -3.47 11.72 7.96
CA TRP A 181 -2.04 11.72 7.67
C TRP A 181 -1.54 10.29 7.69
N LEU A 182 -0.77 9.94 6.66
CA LEU A 182 -0.22 8.62 6.46
C LEU A 182 1.29 8.69 6.31
N GLN A 183 1.91 7.56 6.62
CA GLN A 183 3.32 7.33 6.34
C GLN A 183 3.46 6.04 5.56
N ALA A 184 4.51 5.99 4.75
CA ALA A 184 4.90 4.77 4.07
C ALA A 184 6.41 4.68 3.89
N LEU A 185 6.88 3.45 3.76
CA LEU A 185 8.24 3.14 3.35
C LEU A 185 8.26 2.05 2.30
N ILE A 186 9.26 2.08 1.42
CA ILE A 186 9.58 0.98 0.50
C ILE A 186 10.89 0.36 0.96
N GLU A 187 10.89 -0.94 1.19
CA GLU A 187 12.01 -1.73 1.68
C GLU A 187 12.21 -3.05 0.93
N ASP A 188 13.36 -3.68 1.13
CA ASP A 188 13.69 -5.00 0.58
C ASP A 188 13.31 -6.18 1.50
N GLY A 189 12.57 -5.94 2.58
CA GLY A 189 12.20 -6.95 3.58
C GLY A 189 13.34 -7.43 4.49
N ASN A 190 14.57 -6.94 4.31
CA ASN A 190 15.73 -7.20 5.18
C ASN A 190 16.12 -5.98 6.03
N GLY A 191 15.27 -4.95 6.05
CA GLY A 191 15.46 -3.72 6.82
C GLY A 191 16.15 -2.59 6.04
N GLU A 192 16.43 -2.78 4.75
CA GLU A 192 16.97 -1.71 3.92
C GLU A 192 15.84 -0.84 3.37
N VAL A 193 15.86 0.46 3.71
CA VAL A 193 14.83 1.43 3.30
C VAL A 193 15.30 2.20 2.07
N TYR A 194 14.52 2.11 1.00
CA TYR A 194 14.80 2.75 -0.29
C TYR A 194 14.09 4.09 -0.40
N VAL A 195 12.87 4.19 0.14
CA VAL A 195 12.03 5.37 0.03
C VAL A 195 11.21 5.55 1.30
N GLU A 196 11.08 6.79 1.75
CA GLU A 196 10.20 7.20 2.84
C GLU A 196 9.18 8.22 2.32
N SER A 197 7.96 8.18 2.84
CA SER A 197 6.93 9.13 2.48
C SER A 197 6.05 9.52 3.66
N ASP A 198 5.71 10.81 3.73
CA ASP A 198 4.62 11.34 4.56
C ASP A 198 3.59 11.99 3.64
N ALA A 199 2.32 11.85 3.99
CA ALA A 199 1.26 12.10 3.05
C ALA A 199 -0.03 12.55 3.75
N PHE A 200 -0.87 13.33 3.07
CA PHE A 200 -2.09 13.91 3.63
C PHE A 200 -3.29 13.67 2.71
N TRP A 201 -4.31 12.99 3.23
CA TRP A 201 -5.56 12.65 2.55
C TRP A 201 -6.73 13.45 3.14
N LEU A 202 -7.66 13.80 2.25
CA LEU A 202 -8.93 14.41 2.59
C LEU A 202 -10.08 13.43 2.33
N ASP A 203 -10.88 13.18 3.36
CA ASP A 203 -12.13 12.46 3.23
C ASP A 203 -13.22 13.37 2.65
N VAL A 204 -13.94 12.88 1.64
CA VAL A 204 -15.07 13.57 1.02
C VAL A 204 -16.25 12.59 0.88
N PRO A 205 -17.52 13.06 0.95
CA PRO A 205 -18.65 12.19 0.68
C PRO A 205 -18.51 11.59 -0.71
N ALA A 206 -18.69 10.26 -0.81
CA ALA A 206 -18.59 9.56 -2.08
C ALA A 206 -19.67 10.10 -3.02
N LYS A 207 -19.26 10.39 -4.25
CA LYS A 207 -20.22 10.57 -5.35
C LYS A 207 -20.65 9.19 -5.82
N PRO A 208 -21.89 9.02 -6.31
CA PRO A 208 -22.30 7.79 -6.97
C PRO A 208 -21.28 7.43 -8.05
N LYS A 209 -20.68 6.24 -7.96
CA LYS A 209 -19.91 5.68 -9.07
C LYS A 209 -20.92 5.20 -10.10
N LEU A 210 -20.79 5.70 -11.34
CA LEU A 210 -21.63 5.32 -12.48
C LEU A 210 -21.56 3.80 -12.74
#